data_AF-A0A8H6XBA3-F1
#
_entry.id   AF-A0A8H6XBA3-F1
#
_cell.length_a   1.000
_cell.length_b   1.000
_cell.length_c   1.000
_cell.angle_alpha   90.00
_cell.angle_beta   90.00
_cell.angle_gamma   90.00
#
_symmetry.space_group_name_H-M   'P 1'
#
loop_
_entity.id
_entity.type
_entity.pdbx_description
1 polymer ?
#
loop_
_entity_poly.entity_id
_entity_poly.type
_entity_poly.pdbx_seq_one_letter_code
_entity_poly.pdbx_strand_id
1 'polypeptide(L)'
;MKNLRARNPSLNASGIPFGGRLEEGVKQSKQERLARLAFSERAKPIVRLFQQYKNSRLPYNELMPGPLDLCNFSKVKAILASDAQIDETTFSTIVPTFDNFVEKWRNYKLLQLLYHVRRVEDKELRRAFLIGYDEEDKGNTFDFKSLKPLQDTIPDVMSSLVFVCDNCTPPISIWTSEVSEPNYFDRQVAEPLYYPEVLDHPCLARNLSHRPQTESADTLKHLDHYDRDRGRWNCRILTVEKSLGRIFEAIVKLAGQNPGSTTAAAMDKLDMWFACLNPACLTWMRETDFWAYARNWRFAVKHHAESHPEDGIEFVTMTSYEVDFVRSRLLPLQEMVVLLKDFLCAHCRDLPSEQPPATIDAVKNHLKIEHDILDAKFDRDYYKRPNAPLRPAFGKGPLGESLEIFGDIPCFKVKMTTL
;
A
#
# COMPACT_ATOMS: atom_id res chain seq x y z
N MET A 1 28.30 -52.58 -6.51
CA MET A 1 28.68 -51.89 -5.26
C MET A 1 27.44 -51.78 -4.37
N LYS A 2 27.36 -52.62 -3.34
CA LYS A 2 26.24 -52.70 -2.37
C LYS A 2 26.58 -51.81 -1.18
N ASN A 3 25.86 -50.70 -0.96
CA ASN A 3 26.02 -49.88 0.24
C ASN A 3 25.01 -50.28 1.31
N LEU A 4 25.56 -50.88 2.37
CA LEU A 4 24.89 -51.27 3.61
C LEU A 4 24.46 -50.00 4.38
N ARG A 5 23.14 -49.78 4.52
CA ARG A 5 22.60 -48.86 5.53
C ARG A 5 22.64 -49.55 6.89
N ALA A 6 23.55 -49.10 7.75
CA ALA A 6 23.57 -49.46 9.16
C ALA A 6 22.27 -49.00 9.84
N ARG A 7 21.56 -49.94 10.46
CA ARG A 7 20.43 -49.68 11.36
C ARG A 7 21.01 -49.15 12.68
N ASN A 8 20.66 -47.92 13.05
CA ASN A 8 20.94 -47.40 14.38
C ASN A 8 20.11 -48.16 15.43
N PRO A 9 20.73 -48.67 16.51
CA PRO A 9 20.02 -49.39 17.56
C PRO A 9 19.35 -48.43 18.55
N SER A 10 18.14 -48.84 18.96
CA SER A 10 17.47 -48.53 20.23
C SER A 10 17.59 -47.09 20.77
N LEU A 11 16.65 -46.24 20.36
CA LEU A 11 16.20 -45.14 21.21
C LEU A 11 15.50 -45.75 22.43
N ASN A 12 16.21 -45.79 23.56
CA ASN A 12 15.66 -46.13 24.86
C ASN A 12 14.47 -45.23 25.19
N ALA A 13 13.37 -45.87 25.58
CA ALA A 13 12.16 -45.24 26.10
C ALA A 13 12.45 -44.59 27.46
N SER A 14 13.05 -43.39 27.46
CA SER A 14 12.98 -42.49 28.60
C SER A 14 11.58 -41.89 28.62
N GLY A 15 10.73 -42.37 29.53
CA GLY A 15 9.39 -41.84 29.81
C GLY A 15 9.46 -40.41 30.35
N ILE A 16 9.74 -39.46 29.46
CA ILE A 16 9.61 -38.03 29.78
C ILE A 16 8.10 -37.74 29.90
N PRO A 17 7.61 -37.27 31.05
CA PRO A 17 6.19 -36.99 31.25
C PRO A 17 5.77 -35.83 30.33
N PHE A 18 5.07 -36.16 29.24
CA PHE A 18 4.58 -35.18 28.25
C PHE A 18 3.50 -34.23 28.80
N GLY A 19 2.90 -34.54 29.97
CA GLY A 19 1.80 -33.76 30.54
C GLY A 19 2.18 -32.35 31.03
N GLY A 20 3.34 -32.19 31.69
CA GLY A 20 3.68 -30.93 32.35
C GLY A 20 3.91 -29.74 31.40
N ARG A 21 4.54 -29.98 30.25
CA ARG A 21 4.85 -28.91 29.28
C ARG A 21 3.62 -28.33 28.59
N LEU A 22 2.58 -29.14 28.39
CA LEU A 22 1.34 -28.68 27.75
C LEU A 22 0.56 -27.75 28.68
N GLU A 23 0.47 -28.09 29.97
CA GLU A 23 -0.24 -27.25 30.94
C GLU A 23 0.44 -25.89 31.17
N GLU A 24 1.78 -25.86 31.27
CA GLU A 24 2.54 -24.62 31.38
C GLU A 24 2.36 -23.74 30.13
N GLY A 25 2.42 -24.33 28.93
CA GLY A 25 2.20 -23.61 27.68
C GLY A 25 0.80 -23.00 27.57
N VAL A 26 -0.24 -23.73 28.01
CA VAL A 26 -1.62 -23.21 28.03
C VAL A 26 -1.78 -22.06 29.03
N LYS A 27 -1.20 -22.18 30.23
CA LYS A 27 -1.23 -21.10 31.25
C LYS A 27 -0.52 -19.84 30.75
N GLN A 28 0.67 -19.99 30.17
CA GLN A 28 1.42 -18.86 29.59
C GLN A 28 0.66 -18.20 28.45
N SER A 29 0.11 -18.98 27.51
CA SER A 29 -0.70 -18.46 26.40
C SER A 29 -1.93 -17.69 26.88
N LYS A 30 -2.62 -18.19 27.91
CA LYS A 30 -3.76 -17.50 28.54
C LYS A 30 -3.32 -16.18 29.19
N GLN A 31 -2.21 -16.18 29.92
CA GLN A 31 -1.67 -14.97 30.56
C GLN A 31 -1.25 -13.92 29.52
N GLU A 32 -0.59 -14.32 28.43
CA GLU A 32 -0.24 -13.44 27.33
C GLU A 32 -1.48 -12.84 26.65
N ARG A 33 -2.54 -13.64 26.46
CA ARG A 33 -3.82 -13.16 25.91
C ARG A 33 -4.46 -12.11 26.82
N LEU A 34 -4.49 -12.35 28.14
CA LEU A 34 -5.03 -11.40 29.11
C LEU A 34 -4.19 -10.11 29.18
N ALA A 35 -2.86 -10.21 29.11
CA ALA A 35 -1.98 -9.06 29.08
C ALA A 35 -2.19 -8.21 27.82
N ARG A 36 -2.35 -8.85 26.65
CA ARG A 36 -2.68 -8.14 25.39
C ARG A 36 -4.03 -7.45 25.45
N LEU A 37 -5.02 -8.11 26.05
CA LEU A 37 -6.34 -7.53 26.28
C LEU A 37 -6.29 -6.30 27.17
N ALA A 38 -5.63 -6.41 28.32
CA ALA A 38 -5.44 -5.29 29.23
C ALA A 38 -4.71 -4.13 28.53
N PHE A 39 -3.67 -4.43 27.75
CA PHE A 39 -2.96 -3.41 26.96
C PHE A 39 -3.88 -2.73 25.94
N SER A 40 -4.68 -3.50 25.19
CA SER A 40 -5.59 -2.98 24.17
C SER A 40 -6.67 -2.06 24.76
N GLU A 41 -7.26 -2.46 25.89
CA GLU A 41 -8.24 -1.65 26.61
C GLU A 41 -7.64 -0.33 27.10
N ARG A 42 -6.43 -0.39 27.66
CA ARG A 42 -5.72 0.79 28.16
C ARG A 42 -5.28 1.75 27.07
N ALA A 43 -5.10 1.29 25.84
CA ALA A 43 -4.72 2.12 24.70
C ALA A 43 -5.89 2.89 24.08
N LYS A 44 -7.15 2.52 24.36
CA LYS A 44 -8.33 3.16 23.76
C LYS A 44 -8.36 4.69 23.90
N PRO A 45 -8.06 5.30 25.07
CA PRO A 45 -8.12 6.76 25.21
C PRO A 45 -7.12 7.49 24.29
N ILE A 46 -5.87 7.03 24.21
CA ILE A 46 -4.86 7.66 23.35
C ILE A 46 -5.15 7.43 21.86
N VAL A 47 -5.68 6.26 21.48
CA VAL A 47 -6.11 5.99 20.10
C VAL A 47 -7.24 6.94 19.71
N ARG A 48 -8.22 7.18 20.59
CA ARG A 48 -9.32 8.12 20.33
C ARG A 48 -8.81 9.56 20.19
N LEU A 49 -7.94 10.03 21.10
CA LEU A 49 -7.33 11.37 20.99
C LEU A 49 -6.56 11.53 19.67
N PHE A 50 -5.83 10.50 19.27
CA PHE A 50 -5.07 10.54 18.02
C PHE A 50 -5.98 10.46 16.79
N GLN A 51 -7.07 9.69 16.85
CA GLN A 51 -8.10 9.66 15.82
C GLN A 51 -8.72 11.05 15.62
N GLN A 52 -9.06 11.77 16.71
CA GLN A 52 -9.56 13.14 16.66
C GLN A 52 -8.54 14.09 16.04
N TYR A 53 -7.28 14.00 16.47
CA TYR A 53 -6.18 14.77 15.89
C TYR A 53 -6.07 14.56 14.37
N LYS A 54 -6.07 13.31 13.91
CA LYS A 54 -6.04 13.00 12.47
C LYS A 54 -7.31 13.50 11.74
N ASN A 55 -8.47 13.54 12.39
CA ASN A 55 -9.75 13.98 11.79
C ASN A 55 -9.76 15.51 11.63
N SER A 56 -9.17 16.23 12.58
CA SER A 56 -9.00 17.69 12.50
C SER A 56 -8.09 18.15 11.36
N ARG A 57 -7.37 17.23 10.72
CA ARG A 57 -6.45 17.48 9.60
C ARG A 57 -6.97 16.99 8.25
N LEU A 58 -8.25 16.62 8.16
CA LEU A 58 -8.84 16.23 6.89
C LEU A 58 -9.02 17.45 5.94
N PRO A 59 -8.78 17.30 4.62
CA PRO A 59 -8.09 16.16 4.00
C PRO A 59 -6.61 16.16 4.40
N TYR A 60 -6.09 15.02 4.83
CA TYR A 60 -4.67 14.90 5.09
C TYR A 60 -3.99 14.30 3.84
N ASN A 61 -2.88 14.89 3.43
CA ASN A 61 -2.05 14.44 2.31
C ASN A 61 -0.78 13.71 2.77
N GLU A 62 -0.62 13.53 4.08
CA GLU A 62 0.62 13.04 4.65
C GLU A 62 0.48 11.67 5.32
N LEU A 63 1.54 10.87 5.28
CA LEU A 63 1.57 9.58 5.99
C LEU A 63 1.50 9.82 7.51
N MET A 64 0.59 9.11 8.17
CA MET A 64 0.40 9.16 9.63
C MET A 64 0.49 7.75 10.24
N PRO A 65 0.97 7.62 11.50
CA PRO A 65 1.08 6.33 12.18
C PRO A 65 -0.28 5.68 12.45
N GLY A 66 -0.33 4.35 12.43
CA GLY A 66 -1.48 3.60 12.93
C GLY A 66 -1.48 3.48 14.47
N PRO A 67 -2.53 2.87 15.07
CA PRO A 67 -2.64 2.70 16.52
C PRO A 67 -1.45 1.96 17.14
N LEU A 68 -0.95 0.92 16.46
CA LEU A 68 0.18 0.12 16.93
C LEU A 68 1.51 0.87 16.88
N ASP A 69 1.70 1.76 15.90
CA ASP A 69 2.87 2.64 15.83
C ASP A 69 2.81 3.71 16.93
N LEU A 70 1.64 4.31 17.14
CA LEU A 70 1.38 5.28 18.23
C LEU A 70 1.69 4.68 19.61
N CYS A 71 1.16 3.49 19.89
CA CYS A 71 1.36 2.84 21.19
C CYS A 71 2.80 2.38 21.43
N ASN A 72 3.63 2.33 20.38
CA ASN A 72 5.04 1.99 20.51
C ASN A 72 5.94 3.21 20.78
N PHE A 73 5.38 4.43 20.77
CA PHE A 73 6.13 5.61 21.15
C PHE A 73 6.49 5.56 22.65
N SER A 74 7.73 5.89 23.01
CA SER A 74 8.27 5.68 24.37
C SER A 74 7.38 6.29 25.45
N LYS A 75 6.98 7.56 25.29
CA LYS A 75 6.13 8.28 26.25
C LYS A 75 4.76 7.65 26.39
N VAL A 76 4.14 7.24 25.28
CA VAL A 76 2.84 6.55 25.30
C VAL A 76 2.99 5.18 25.97
N LYS A 77 4.01 4.42 25.58
CA LYS A 77 4.31 3.09 26.13
C LYS A 77 4.57 3.13 27.64
N ALA A 78 5.29 4.14 28.13
CA ALA A 78 5.54 4.34 29.56
C ALA A 78 4.25 4.61 30.34
N ILE A 79 3.35 5.46 29.81
CA ILE A 79 2.03 5.68 30.41
C ILE A 79 1.20 4.39 30.41
N LEU A 80 1.15 3.68 29.28
CA LEU A 80 0.43 2.42 29.13
C LEU A 80 0.96 1.30 30.04
N ALA A 81 2.23 1.37 30.45
CA ALA A 81 2.88 0.42 31.35
C ALA A 81 2.72 0.76 32.84
N SER A 82 2.26 1.96 33.20
CA SER A 82 1.99 2.33 34.60
C SER A 82 0.89 1.45 35.21
N ASP A 83 0.61 1.49 36.51
CA ASP A 83 -0.59 0.83 37.09
C ASP A 83 -1.76 1.81 37.28
N ALA A 84 -1.59 3.07 36.89
CA ALA A 84 -2.61 4.09 37.05
C ALA A 84 -3.83 3.82 36.15
N GLN A 85 -4.99 4.27 36.61
CA GLN A 85 -6.19 4.37 35.77
C GLN A 85 -5.88 5.31 34.60
N ILE A 86 -6.03 4.81 33.36
CA ILE A 86 -5.72 5.58 32.15
C ILE A 86 -7.01 6.10 31.56
N ASP A 87 -7.04 7.41 31.34
CA ASP A 87 -8.08 8.13 30.62
C ASP A 87 -7.46 9.12 29.61
N GLU A 88 -8.29 9.93 28.96
CA GLU A 88 -7.81 10.94 28.00
C GLU A 88 -6.94 12.03 28.67
N THR A 89 -7.24 12.40 29.92
CA THR A 89 -6.51 13.45 30.64
C THR A 89 -5.07 13.04 30.97
N THR A 90 -4.85 11.74 31.14
CA THR A 90 -3.53 11.12 31.34
C THR A 90 -2.57 11.45 30.19
N PHE A 91 -3.08 11.68 28.98
CA PHE A 91 -2.29 11.98 27.78
C PHE A 91 -2.22 13.49 27.44
N SER A 92 -2.73 14.37 28.29
CA SER A 92 -2.77 15.83 28.07
C SER A 92 -1.39 16.44 27.73
N THR A 93 -0.31 15.89 28.27
CA THR A 93 1.07 16.32 27.99
C THR A 93 1.61 15.82 26.66
N ILE A 94 1.00 14.78 26.07
CA ILE A 94 1.44 14.17 24.81
C ILE A 94 0.69 14.77 23.62
N VAL A 95 -0.59 15.12 23.76
CA VAL A 95 -1.41 15.65 22.66
C VAL A 95 -0.76 16.86 21.95
N PRO A 96 -0.20 17.87 22.66
CA PRO A 96 0.49 18.99 22.01
C PRO A 96 1.75 18.59 21.22
N THR A 97 2.25 17.38 21.40
CA THR A 97 3.46 16.86 20.73
C THR A 97 3.18 16.00 19.51
N PHE A 98 1.90 15.80 19.14
CA PHE A 98 1.52 14.94 18.02
C PHE A 98 2.14 15.33 16.68
N ASP A 99 2.27 16.62 16.37
CA ASP A 99 2.90 17.11 15.14
C ASP A 99 4.35 16.61 15.02
N ASN A 100 5.16 16.91 16.04
CA ASN A 100 6.56 16.48 16.13
C ASN A 100 6.68 14.94 16.14
N PHE A 101 5.74 14.25 16.79
CA PHE A 101 5.69 12.80 16.79
C PHE A 101 5.46 12.24 15.37
N VAL A 102 4.46 12.74 14.65
CA VAL A 102 4.14 12.31 13.29
C VAL A 102 5.31 12.58 12.35
N GLU A 103 5.93 13.75 12.45
CA GLU A 103 7.11 14.12 11.65
C GLU A 103 8.28 13.17 11.90
N LYS A 104 8.66 12.95 13.17
CA LYS A 104 9.74 12.02 13.53
C LYS A 104 9.46 10.60 13.07
N TRP A 105 8.25 10.10 13.29
CA TRP A 105 7.85 8.77 12.87
C TRP A 105 7.93 8.64 11.34
N ARG A 106 7.44 9.63 10.59
CA ARG A 106 7.48 9.63 9.12
C ARG A 106 8.91 9.62 8.61
N ASN A 107 9.76 10.50 9.12
CA ASN A 107 11.17 10.57 8.77
C ASN A 107 11.88 9.23 9.04
N TYR A 108 11.55 8.58 10.16
CA TYR A 108 12.05 7.25 10.46
C TYR A 108 11.58 6.21 9.43
N LYS A 109 10.30 6.18 9.04
CA LYS A 109 9.80 5.23 8.03
C LYS A 109 10.41 5.46 6.65
N LEU A 110 10.64 6.72 6.26
CA LEU A 110 11.36 7.06 5.03
C LEU A 110 12.78 6.51 5.04
N LEU A 111 13.49 6.63 6.17
CA LEU A 111 14.82 6.04 6.34
C LEU A 111 14.79 4.51 6.31
N GLN A 112 13.78 3.87 6.91
CA GLN A 112 13.59 2.42 6.82
C GLN A 112 13.39 1.98 5.35
N LEU A 113 12.59 2.72 4.59
CA LEU A 113 12.40 2.45 3.16
C LEU A 113 13.71 2.63 2.38
N LEU A 114 14.46 3.71 2.62
CA LEU A 114 15.74 3.95 1.96
C LEU A 114 16.76 2.84 2.28
N TYR A 115 16.84 2.42 3.54
CA TYR A 115 17.66 1.29 3.96
C TYR A 115 17.25 -0.01 3.25
N HIS A 116 15.94 -0.25 3.12
CA HIS A 116 15.40 -1.41 2.43
C HIS A 116 15.72 -1.42 0.93
N VAL A 117 15.61 -0.26 0.27
CA VAL A 117 15.99 -0.09 -1.15
C VAL A 117 17.47 -0.30 -1.36
N ARG A 118 18.32 0.32 -0.53
CA ARG A 118 19.78 0.28 -0.66
C ARG A 118 20.43 -0.99 -0.11
N ARG A 119 19.60 -1.96 0.32
CA ARG A 119 19.94 -3.31 0.81
C ARG A 119 21.45 -3.61 0.69
N VAL A 120 22.17 -3.37 1.80
CA VAL A 120 23.44 -4.03 2.18
C VAL A 120 24.79 -3.39 1.80
N GLU A 121 24.89 -2.30 1.02
CA GLU A 121 26.24 -1.73 0.73
C GLU A 121 26.64 -0.50 1.58
N ASP A 122 25.68 0.24 2.12
CA ASP A 122 25.94 1.49 2.85
C ASP A 122 26.03 1.26 4.38
N LYS A 123 27.26 1.29 4.91
CA LYS A 123 27.55 1.08 6.34
C LYS A 123 26.90 2.13 7.25
N GLU A 124 26.76 3.37 6.79
CA GLU A 124 26.18 4.46 7.58
C GLU A 124 24.66 4.29 7.71
N LEU A 125 24.00 3.89 6.62
CA LEU A 125 22.57 3.52 6.64
C LEU A 125 22.30 2.32 7.56
N ARG A 126 23.17 1.32 7.56
CA ARG A 126 23.09 0.19 8.49
C ARG A 126 23.25 0.64 9.95
N ARG A 127 24.18 1.57 10.23
CA ARG A 127 24.39 2.12 11.56
C ARG A 127 23.18 2.93 12.04
N ALA A 128 22.65 3.82 11.19
CA ALA A 128 21.44 4.59 11.48
C ALA A 128 20.22 3.69 11.76
N PHE A 129 20.03 2.63 10.97
CA PHE A 129 18.93 1.69 11.17
C PHE A 129 19.05 0.90 12.48
N LEU A 130 20.25 0.43 12.83
CA LEU A 130 20.51 -0.30 14.08
C LEU A 130 20.29 0.58 15.33
N ILE A 131 20.61 1.87 15.24
CA ILE A 131 20.44 2.78 16.38
C ILE A 131 19.00 3.28 16.52
N GLY A 132 18.27 3.45 15.41
CA GLY A 132 16.97 4.12 15.43
C GLY A 132 15.78 3.33 16.00
N TYR A 133 15.91 2.05 16.35
CA TYR A 133 14.78 1.25 16.86
C TYR A 133 14.90 0.83 18.33
N ASP A 134 16.11 0.71 18.87
CA ASP A 134 16.30 0.43 20.29
C ASP A 134 16.59 1.73 21.06
N GLU A 135 15.57 2.17 21.79
CA GLU A 135 15.68 2.97 23.01
C GLU A 135 15.98 4.47 22.86
N GLU A 136 14.90 5.26 22.78
CA GLU A 136 14.87 6.61 23.40
C GLU A 136 15.24 6.57 24.91
N ASP A 137 15.32 5.40 25.54
CA ASP A 137 15.60 5.20 26.97
C ASP A 137 17.09 5.22 27.36
N LYS A 138 18.03 5.04 26.41
CA LYS A 138 19.48 5.02 26.76
C LYS A 138 20.18 6.37 26.71
N GLY A 139 19.45 7.48 26.50
CA GLY A 139 20.04 8.82 26.42
C GLY A 139 20.93 9.05 25.18
N ASN A 140 21.09 8.05 24.31
CA ASN A 140 21.67 8.22 22.99
C ASN A 140 20.56 8.71 22.05
N THR A 141 20.23 10.00 22.16
CA THR A 141 19.45 10.68 21.12
C THR A 141 20.27 10.63 19.85
N PHE A 142 20.03 9.62 19.02
CA PHE A 142 20.56 9.59 17.67
C PHE A 142 20.13 10.89 16.99
N ASP A 143 21.12 11.73 16.66
CA ASP A 143 20.84 13.06 16.14
C ASP A 143 20.32 12.93 14.71
N PHE A 144 19.00 12.95 14.55
CA PHE A 144 18.35 12.97 13.24
C PHE A 144 18.85 14.13 12.37
N LYS A 145 19.42 15.20 12.95
CA LYS A 145 20.03 16.29 12.16
C LYS A 145 21.22 15.80 11.33
N SER A 146 21.95 14.77 11.79
CA SER A 146 23.04 14.16 11.02
C SER A 146 22.54 13.43 9.77
N LEU A 147 21.27 13.03 9.73
CA LEU A 147 20.64 12.41 8.58
C LEU A 147 19.93 13.41 7.65
N LYS A 148 19.94 14.70 7.96
CA LYS A 148 19.30 15.72 7.12
C LYS A 148 19.79 15.67 5.67
N PRO A 149 21.09 15.57 5.36
CA PRO A 149 21.54 15.44 3.97
C PRO A 149 20.96 14.21 3.27
N LEU A 150 20.77 13.12 4.01
CA LEU A 150 20.17 11.91 3.46
C LEU A 150 18.67 12.09 3.22
N GLN A 151 17.96 12.70 4.16
CA GLN A 151 16.53 13.01 4.06
C GLN A 151 16.21 13.89 2.85
N ASP A 152 17.04 14.91 2.61
CA ASP A 152 16.87 15.82 1.48
C ASP A 152 17.01 15.10 0.13
N THR A 153 17.76 13.99 0.08
CA THR A 153 17.91 13.15 -1.14
C THR A 153 16.84 12.05 -1.26
N ILE A 154 16.03 11.80 -0.24
CA ILE A 154 15.03 10.71 -0.27
C ILE A 154 14.04 10.91 -1.42
N PRO A 155 13.42 12.10 -1.62
CA PRO A 155 12.49 12.29 -2.72
C PRO A 155 13.11 11.97 -4.08
N ASP A 156 14.32 12.47 -4.35
CA ASP A 156 15.03 12.26 -5.61
C ASP A 156 15.32 10.77 -5.85
N VAL A 157 15.91 10.10 -4.86
CA VAL A 157 16.22 8.66 -4.95
C VAL A 157 14.95 7.85 -5.12
N MET A 158 13.91 8.11 -4.34
CA MET A 158 12.67 7.32 -4.36
C MET A 158 11.82 7.57 -5.60
N SER A 159 11.91 8.77 -6.19
CA SER A 159 11.11 9.18 -7.34
C SER A 159 11.37 8.37 -8.61
N SER A 160 12.58 7.83 -8.74
CA SER A 160 13.00 7.01 -9.88
C SER A 160 12.69 5.53 -9.68
N LEU A 161 12.24 5.13 -8.49
CA LEU A 161 12.03 3.73 -8.15
C LEU A 161 10.57 3.34 -8.33
N VAL A 162 10.39 2.15 -8.90
CA VAL A 162 9.09 1.50 -8.99
C VAL A 162 9.08 0.31 -8.04
N PHE A 163 8.12 0.32 -7.13
CA PHE A 163 7.92 -0.72 -6.14
C PHE A 163 6.80 -1.65 -6.55
N VAL A 164 6.85 -2.88 -6.07
CA VAL A 164 5.73 -3.82 -6.08
C VAL A 164 5.53 -4.35 -4.66
N CYS A 165 4.31 -4.74 -4.33
CA CYS A 165 3.99 -5.33 -3.03
C CYS A 165 3.85 -6.85 -3.15
N ASP A 166 4.74 -7.60 -2.50
CA ASP A 166 4.78 -9.07 -2.53
C ASP A 166 3.47 -9.69 -2.01
N ASN A 167 2.76 -9.02 -1.09
CA ASN A 167 1.47 -9.47 -0.56
C ASN A 167 0.27 -9.17 -1.47
N CYS A 168 0.45 -8.37 -2.52
CA CYS A 168 -0.59 -8.04 -3.51
C CYS A 168 -0.30 -8.70 -4.85
N THR A 169 0.94 -9.10 -5.10
CA THR A 169 1.30 -9.96 -6.22
C THR A 169 0.57 -11.29 -6.04
N PRO A 170 -0.29 -11.71 -6.97
CA PRO A 170 -0.89 -13.03 -6.87
C PRO A 170 0.23 -14.07 -6.81
N PRO A 171 0.14 -15.07 -5.91
CA PRO A 171 1.10 -16.15 -5.92
C PRO A 171 1.07 -16.75 -7.32
N ILE A 172 2.22 -16.82 -8.00
CA ILE A 172 2.35 -17.57 -9.24
C ILE A 172 1.82 -18.96 -8.90
N SER A 173 0.65 -19.33 -9.41
CA SER A 173 0.00 -20.56 -9.03
C SER A 173 0.80 -21.70 -9.64
N ILE A 174 1.83 -22.16 -8.93
CA ILE A 174 2.67 -23.29 -9.32
C ILE A 174 1.89 -24.63 -9.22
N TRP A 175 0.59 -24.57 -8.92
CA TRP A 175 -0.28 -25.72 -8.62
C TRP A 175 -1.21 -26.13 -9.75
N THR A 176 -1.08 -25.58 -10.96
CA THR A 176 -1.69 -26.21 -12.15
C THR A 176 -0.71 -27.22 -12.75
N SER A 177 -0.33 -28.20 -11.95
CA SER A 177 0.28 -29.42 -12.49
C SER A 177 -0.83 -30.18 -13.20
N GLU A 178 -0.67 -30.32 -14.52
CA GLU A 178 -1.45 -31.22 -15.36
C GLU A 178 -2.91 -30.78 -15.55
N VAL A 179 -3.21 -30.16 -16.68
CA VAL A 179 -4.16 -30.65 -17.70
C VAL A 179 -4.57 -29.46 -18.58
N SER A 180 -4.45 -29.66 -19.90
CA SER A 180 -4.96 -28.88 -21.04
C SER A 180 -4.43 -27.46 -21.26
N GLU A 181 -3.56 -27.37 -22.28
CA GLU A 181 -3.18 -26.24 -23.13
C GLU A 181 -2.76 -24.92 -22.46
N PRO A 182 -1.70 -24.25 -22.96
CA PRO A 182 -1.31 -22.93 -22.50
C PRO A 182 -2.37 -21.93 -22.96
N ASN A 183 -3.51 -21.89 -22.28
CA ASN A 183 -4.17 -20.61 -22.12
C ASN A 183 -3.09 -19.69 -21.60
N TYR A 184 -2.82 -18.62 -22.35
CA TYR A 184 -2.10 -17.43 -21.90
C TYR A 184 -2.67 -17.05 -20.53
N PHE A 185 -2.20 -17.70 -19.47
CA PHE A 185 -2.64 -17.43 -18.12
C PHE A 185 -2.15 -16.02 -17.87
N ASP A 186 -3.09 -15.08 -17.85
CA ASP A 186 -2.87 -13.66 -17.61
C ASP A 186 -1.84 -13.53 -16.49
N ARG A 187 -0.62 -13.19 -16.87
CA ARG A 187 0.45 -12.90 -15.93
C ARG A 187 0.04 -11.62 -15.26
N GLN A 188 -0.74 -11.71 -14.19
CA GLN A 188 -1.15 -10.55 -13.41
C GLN A 188 0.13 -9.94 -12.84
N VAL A 189 0.58 -8.88 -13.49
CA VAL A 189 1.74 -8.12 -13.01
C VAL A 189 1.28 -7.38 -11.77
N ALA A 190 2.12 -7.43 -10.74
CA ALA A 190 1.90 -6.70 -9.52
C ALA A 190 1.68 -5.21 -9.84
N GLU A 191 0.68 -4.59 -9.22
CA GLU A 191 0.39 -3.18 -9.44
C GLU A 191 1.61 -2.32 -9.09
N PRO A 192 2.15 -1.53 -10.05
CA PRO A 192 3.29 -0.66 -9.79
C PRO A 192 2.94 0.40 -8.74
N LEU A 193 3.78 0.53 -7.73
CA LEU A 193 3.68 1.51 -6.65
C LEU A 193 4.82 2.53 -6.77
N TYR A 194 4.49 3.80 -6.56
CA TYR A 194 5.42 4.92 -6.77
C TYR A 194 5.52 5.76 -5.51
N TYR A 195 6.57 6.58 -5.40
CA TYR A 195 6.68 7.53 -4.30
C TYR A 195 5.89 8.83 -4.61
N PRO A 196 5.13 9.39 -3.65
CA PRO A 196 5.02 8.97 -2.25
C PRO A 196 3.92 7.93 -1.98
N GLU A 197 3.15 7.52 -2.98
CA GLU A 197 1.93 6.70 -2.79
C GLU A 197 2.21 5.34 -2.14
N VAL A 198 3.36 4.76 -2.43
CA VAL A 198 3.85 3.49 -1.87
C VAL A 198 3.83 3.50 -0.35
N LEU A 199 4.02 4.66 0.29
CA LEU A 199 4.07 4.78 1.75
C LEU A 199 2.73 4.50 2.42
N ASP A 200 1.61 4.81 1.75
CA ASP A 200 0.24 4.57 2.27
C ASP A 200 -0.30 3.19 1.84
N HIS A 201 0.54 2.35 1.23
CA HIS A 201 0.11 1.04 0.77
C HIS A 201 -0.38 0.18 1.95
N PRO A 202 -1.59 -0.41 1.90
CA PRO A 202 -2.24 -0.97 3.10
C PRO A 202 -1.46 -2.12 3.73
N CYS A 203 -0.77 -2.92 2.90
CA CYS A 203 0.04 -4.04 3.34
C CYS A 203 1.23 -3.62 4.22
N LEU A 204 1.61 -2.34 4.22
CA LEU A 204 2.67 -1.85 5.09
C LEU A 204 2.22 -1.80 6.54
N ALA A 205 0.94 -1.49 6.79
CA ALA A 205 0.36 -1.38 8.11
C ALA A 205 -0.68 -2.48 8.42
N ARG A 206 -0.78 -3.51 7.57
CA ARG A 206 -1.73 -4.62 7.74
C ARG A 206 -1.08 -5.95 7.39
N ASN A 207 -1.17 -6.91 8.31
CA ASN A 207 -0.62 -8.25 8.14
C ASN A 207 -1.73 -9.22 7.73
N LEU A 208 -1.38 -10.21 6.90
CA LEU A 208 -2.28 -11.34 6.64
C LEU A 208 -2.57 -12.04 7.96
N SER A 209 -3.86 -12.16 8.31
CA SER A 209 -4.26 -12.92 9.49
C SER A 209 -4.40 -14.38 9.10
N HIS A 210 -3.60 -15.25 9.72
CA HIS A 210 -3.78 -16.71 9.58
C HIS A 210 -4.79 -17.27 10.59
N ARG A 211 -5.44 -16.41 11.37
CA ARG A 211 -6.34 -16.82 12.45
C ARG A 211 -7.81 -16.64 12.03
N PRO A 212 -8.70 -17.55 12.45
CA PRO A 212 -10.14 -17.34 12.34
C PRO A 212 -10.53 -16.01 13.02
N GLN A 213 -11.28 -15.15 12.32
CA GLN A 213 -11.65 -13.81 12.79
C GLN A 213 -12.38 -13.80 14.14
N THR A 214 -13.07 -14.89 14.49
CA THR A 214 -13.95 -14.99 15.67
C THR A 214 -13.24 -14.97 17.04
N GLU A 215 -11.91 -14.88 17.08
CA GLU A 215 -11.15 -15.06 18.33
C GLU A 215 -10.21 -13.91 18.70
N SER A 216 -10.09 -12.85 17.88
CA SER A 216 -9.15 -11.79 18.16
C SER A 216 -9.67 -10.84 19.23
N ALA A 217 -9.23 -11.09 20.46
CA ALA A 217 -9.57 -10.26 21.61
C ALA A 217 -8.85 -8.88 21.56
N ASP A 218 -7.74 -8.79 20.81
CA ASP A 218 -6.88 -7.60 20.71
C ASP A 218 -7.48 -6.57 19.74
N THR A 219 -8.30 -5.64 20.27
CA THR A 219 -8.99 -4.59 19.50
C THR A 219 -8.04 -3.60 18.81
N LEU A 220 -6.78 -3.50 19.23
CA LEU A 220 -5.77 -2.70 18.51
C LEU A 220 -5.30 -3.36 17.22
N LYS A 221 -5.35 -4.69 17.14
CA LYS A 221 -4.96 -5.45 15.95
C LYS A 221 -6.15 -5.82 15.09
N HIS A 222 -7.24 -6.22 15.72
CA HIS A 222 -8.40 -6.74 15.02
C HIS A 222 -9.08 -5.67 14.17
N LEU A 223 -9.61 -6.13 13.04
CA LEU A 223 -10.40 -5.39 12.08
C LEU A 223 -11.60 -6.26 11.70
N ASP A 224 -12.82 -5.78 11.94
CA ASP A 224 -14.04 -6.59 11.86
C ASP A 224 -14.35 -7.03 10.41
N HIS A 225 -13.88 -6.28 9.42
CA HIS A 225 -14.25 -6.43 8.01
C HIS A 225 -13.05 -6.75 7.10
N TYR A 226 -11.96 -7.27 7.66
CA TYR A 226 -10.74 -7.55 6.92
C TYR A 226 -10.21 -8.95 7.17
N ASP A 227 -9.68 -9.57 6.12
CA ASP A 227 -8.85 -10.79 6.21
C ASP A 227 -7.44 -10.49 6.74
N ARG A 228 -7.24 -9.30 7.32
CA ARG A 228 -5.96 -8.74 7.72
C ARG A 228 -6.10 -8.02 9.04
N ASP A 229 -5.13 -8.24 9.92
CA ASP A 229 -5.01 -7.52 11.17
C ASP A 229 -4.16 -6.25 10.97
N ARG A 230 -4.40 -5.21 11.77
CA ARG A 230 -3.46 -4.09 11.88
C ARG A 230 -2.09 -4.60 12.29
N GLY A 231 -1.09 -4.05 11.63
CA GLY A 231 0.32 -4.23 11.91
C GLY A 231 0.98 -2.89 12.22
N ARG A 232 2.21 -2.95 12.71
CA ARG A 232 3.09 -1.79 12.65
C ARG A 232 3.51 -1.57 11.22
N TRP A 233 3.65 -0.31 10.83
CA TRP A 233 4.16 0.02 9.50
C TRP A 233 5.52 -0.63 9.29
N ASN A 234 5.68 -1.40 8.19
CA ASN A 234 6.93 -1.98 7.76
C ASN A 234 6.98 -2.11 6.22
N CYS A 235 8.15 -1.88 5.64
CA CYS A 235 8.38 -1.95 4.18
C CYS A 235 8.96 -3.27 3.69
N ARG A 236 8.98 -4.32 4.52
CA ARG A 236 9.65 -5.60 4.19
C ARG A 236 9.01 -6.33 3.02
N ILE A 237 7.72 -6.07 2.81
CA ILE A 237 6.87 -6.66 1.77
C ILE A 237 6.95 -5.90 0.43
N LEU A 238 7.75 -4.83 0.36
CA LEU A 238 7.99 -4.11 -0.89
C LEU A 238 9.22 -4.69 -1.58
N THR A 239 9.16 -4.78 -2.90
CA THR A 239 10.31 -5.11 -3.74
C THR A 239 10.50 -4.00 -4.77
N VAL A 240 11.75 -3.59 -5.00
CA VAL A 240 12.08 -2.66 -6.09
C VAL A 240 12.14 -3.47 -7.38
N GLU A 241 11.23 -3.20 -8.29
CA GLU A 241 11.10 -3.93 -9.54
C GLU A 241 11.88 -3.23 -10.65
N LYS A 242 13.08 -3.74 -10.95
CA LYS A 242 14.01 -3.12 -11.91
C LYS A 242 13.44 -3.10 -13.33
N SER A 243 12.66 -4.11 -13.72
CA SER A 243 12.05 -4.14 -15.05
C SER A 243 11.07 -2.99 -15.23
N LEU A 244 10.15 -2.79 -14.28
CA LEU A 244 9.22 -1.66 -14.24
C LEU A 244 9.95 -0.32 -14.16
N GLY A 245 11.04 -0.23 -13.41
CA GLY A 245 11.90 0.96 -13.36
C GLY A 245 12.40 1.37 -14.75
N ARG A 246 12.93 0.42 -15.54
CA ARG A 246 13.39 0.70 -16.92
C ARG A 246 12.25 1.16 -17.83
N ILE A 247 11.07 0.58 -17.67
CA ILE A 247 9.87 0.98 -18.44
C ILE A 247 9.49 2.41 -18.09
N PHE A 248 9.38 2.71 -16.79
CA PHE A 248 9.10 4.05 -16.30
C PHE A 248 10.13 5.07 -16.80
N GLU A 249 11.43 4.79 -16.71
CA GLU A 249 12.48 5.68 -17.21
C GLU A 249 12.32 6.01 -18.70
N ALA A 250 11.94 5.06 -19.53
CA ALA A 250 11.71 5.30 -20.94
C ALA A 250 10.46 6.14 -21.20
N ILE A 251 9.37 5.88 -20.48
CA ILE A 251 8.15 6.70 -20.56
C ILE A 251 8.44 8.15 -20.14
N VAL A 252 9.24 8.36 -19.10
CA VAL A 252 9.67 9.69 -18.65
C VAL A 252 10.55 10.37 -19.72
N LYS A 253 11.47 9.65 -20.37
CA LYS A 253 12.26 10.18 -21.49
C LYS A 253 11.38 10.56 -22.68
N LEU A 254 10.39 9.74 -23.02
CA LEU A 254 9.41 10.03 -24.08
C LEU A 254 8.60 11.29 -23.77
N ALA A 255 8.30 11.54 -22.49
CA ALA A 255 7.68 12.78 -22.03
C ALA A 255 8.62 14.01 -22.07
N GLY A 256 9.85 13.87 -22.56
CA GLY A 256 10.85 14.94 -22.59
C GLY A 256 11.39 15.31 -21.21
N GLN A 257 11.22 14.45 -20.21
CA GLN A 257 11.63 14.69 -18.84
C GLN A 257 12.92 13.92 -18.49
N ASN A 258 13.57 14.29 -17.38
CA ASN A 258 14.76 13.61 -16.88
C ASN A 258 14.39 12.55 -15.83
N PRO A 259 14.60 11.24 -16.07
CA PRO A 259 14.22 10.20 -15.11
C PRO A 259 14.91 10.27 -13.75
N GLY A 260 16.10 10.89 -13.67
CA GLY A 260 16.82 11.03 -12.41
C GLY A 260 16.22 12.06 -11.44
N SER A 261 15.34 12.94 -11.92
CA SER A 261 14.74 14.03 -11.13
C SER A 261 13.23 14.12 -11.24
N THR A 262 12.61 13.36 -12.15
CA THR A 262 11.17 13.44 -12.41
C THR A 262 10.42 12.49 -11.50
N THR A 263 9.52 13.04 -10.70
CA THR A 263 8.69 12.26 -9.77
C THR A 263 7.41 11.76 -10.40
N ALA A 264 6.81 10.73 -9.82
CA ALA A 264 5.50 10.25 -10.23
C ALA A 264 4.44 11.37 -10.16
N ALA A 265 4.46 12.18 -9.11
CA ALA A 265 3.60 13.35 -8.99
C ALA A 265 3.88 14.42 -10.07
N ALA A 266 5.12 14.57 -10.53
CA ALA A 266 5.45 15.45 -11.65
C ALA A 266 4.89 14.88 -12.97
N MET A 267 5.02 13.58 -13.20
CA MET A 267 4.42 12.90 -14.35
C MET A 267 2.89 12.97 -14.35
N ASP A 268 2.24 12.83 -13.20
CA ASP A 268 0.79 13.00 -13.05
C ASP A 268 0.34 14.42 -13.42
N LYS A 269 1.13 15.44 -13.07
CA LYS A 269 0.85 16.84 -13.41
C LYS A 269 1.02 17.17 -14.89
N LEU A 270 1.88 16.45 -15.61
CA LEU A 270 2.03 16.63 -17.05
C LEU A 270 0.78 16.16 -17.81
N ASP A 271 0.01 15.25 -17.21
CA ASP A 271 -1.20 14.65 -17.78
C ASP A 271 -1.00 14.21 -19.25
N MET A 272 0.16 13.59 -19.50
CA MET A 272 0.53 13.08 -20.81
C MET A 272 -0.06 11.70 -21.04
N TRP A 273 -0.43 11.47 -22.30
CA TRP A 273 -0.97 10.20 -22.77
C TRP A 273 -0.07 9.60 -23.84
N PHE A 274 -0.07 8.28 -23.88
CA PHE A 274 0.80 7.46 -24.69
C PHE A 274 -0.02 6.44 -25.44
N ALA A 275 0.42 6.13 -26.66
CA ALA A 275 -0.11 5.06 -27.48
C ALA A 275 0.99 3.99 -27.69
N CYS A 276 0.66 2.73 -27.44
CA CYS A 276 1.55 1.61 -27.73
C CYS A 276 1.55 1.33 -29.24
N LEU A 277 2.73 1.25 -29.85
CA LEU A 277 2.94 0.98 -31.27
C LEU A 277 3.29 -0.49 -31.56
N ASN A 278 3.39 -1.32 -30.52
CA ASN A 278 3.59 -2.75 -30.71
C ASN A 278 2.46 -3.32 -31.58
N PRO A 279 2.75 -4.06 -32.67
CA PRO A 279 1.73 -4.56 -33.59
C PRO A 279 0.61 -5.35 -32.93
N ALA A 280 0.87 -6.03 -31.81
CA ALA A 280 -0.13 -6.78 -31.06
C ALA A 280 -1.17 -5.88 -30.35
N CYS A 281 -0.88 -4.59 -30.18
CA CYS A 281 -1.75 -3.61 -29.55
C CYS A 281 -2.51 -2.72 -30.53
N LEU A 282 -2.20 -2.82 -31.83
CA LEU A 282 -2.82 -2.01 -32.87
C LEU A 282 -4.05 -2.72 -33.43
N THR A 283 -5.14 -1.97 -33.60
CA THR A 283 -6.29 -2.43 -34.38
C THR A 283 -6.23 -1.81 -35.77
N TRP A 284 -5.81 -2.58 -36.76
CA TRP A 284 -5.76 -2.14 -38.15
C TRP A 284 -7.16 -1.99 -38.74
N MET A 285 -7.45 -0.85 -39.38
CA MET A 285 -8.68 -0.67 -40.17
C MET A 285 -8.44 -0.73 -41.67
N ARG A 286 -7.32 -0.17 -42.13
CA ARG A 286 -6.88 -0.14 -43.53
C ARG A 286 -5.36 -0.28 -43.57
N GLU A 287 -4.77 -0.44 -44.75
CA GLU A 287 -3.32 -0.61 -44.91
C GLU A 287 -2.47 0.50 -44.25
N THR A 288 -3.00 1.72 -44.14
CA THR A 288 -2.27 2.88 -43.57
C THR A 288 -2.90 3.47 -42.32
N ASP A 289 -4.06 2.95 -41.89
CA ASP A 289 -4.82 3.49 -40.75
C ASP A 289 -4.98 2.42 -39.68
N PHE A 290 -4.51 2.73 -38.47
CA PHE A 290 -4.69 1.89 -37.30
C PHE A 290 -5.22 2.70 -36.13
N TRP A 291 -5.85 2.00 -35.18
CA TRP A 291 -6.17 2.56 -33.89
C TRP A 291 -5.19 2.06 -32.85
N ALA A 292 -4.74 2.97 -32.01
CA ALA A 292 -3.98 2.65 -30.82
C ALA A 292 -4.77 3.02 -29.57
N TYR A 293 -4.51 2.28 -28.50
CA TYR A 293 -5.11 2.51 -27.20
C TYR A 293 -4.37 3.61 -26.44
N ALA A 294 -5.08 4.70 -26.14
CA ALA A 294 -4.58 5.80 -25.33
C ALA A 294 -4.46 5.40 -23.85
N ARG A 295 -3.30 5.67 -23.25
CA ARG A 295 -2.99 5.34 -21.84
C ARG A 295 -2.29 6.51 -21.18
N ASN A 296 -2.67 6.86 -19.93
CA ASN A 296 -1.80 7.72 -19.13
C ASN A 296 -0.48 6.99 -18.80
N TRP A 297 0.51 7.72 -18.28
CA TRP A 297 1.84 7.16 -18.05
C TRP A 297 1.85 5.93 -17.11
N ARG A 298 1.00 5.89 -16.07
CA ARG A 298 0.90 4.75 -15.13
C ARG A 298 0.36 3.51 -15.84
N PHE A 299 -0.66 3.69 -16.67
CA PHE A 299 -1.23 2.62 -17.48
C PHE A 299 -0.30 2.18 -18.61
N ALA A 300 0.50 3.08 -19.17
CA ALA A 300 1.52 2.72 -20.15
C ALA A 300 2.58 1.80 -19.54
N VAL A 301 3.09 2.13 -18.35
CA VAL A 301 4.04 1.28 -17.63
C VAL A 301 3.44 -0.09 -17.31
N LYS A 302 2.24 -0.13 -16.72
CA LYS A 302 1.54 -1.38 -16.40
C LYS A 302 1.31 -2.23 -17.66
N HIS A 303 0.78 -1.62 -18.72
CA HIS A 303 0.50 -2.29 -19.97
C HIS A 303 1.75 -2.90 -20.59
N HIS A 304 2.87 -2.17 -20.66
CA HIS A 304 4.11 -2.71 -21.18
C HIS A 304 4.57 -3.93 -20.40
N ALA A 305 4.48 -3.87 -19.06
CA ALA A 305 4.91 -4.96 -18.21
C ALA A 305 4.05 -6.23 -18.38
N GLU A 306 2.74 -6.06 -18.61
CA GLU A 306 1.79 -7.16 -18.78
C GLU A 306 1.82 -7.74 -20.19
N SER A 307 1.85 -6.90 -21.22
CA SER A 307 1.67 -7.29 -22.62
C SER A 307 2.98 -7.45 -23.39
N HIS A 308 4.05 -6.77 -22.96
CA HIS A 308 5.31 -6.64 -23.70
C HIS A 308 6.56 -6.81 -22.81
N PRO A 309 6.65 -7.83 -21.95
CA PRO A 309 7.75 -7.94 -20.97
C PRO A 309 9.14 -8.12 -21.61
N GLU A 310 9.19 -8.63 -22.84
CA GLU A 310 10.43 -8.92 -23.57
C GLU A 310 10.73 -7.93 -24.71
N ASP A 311 9.74 -7.11 -25.09
CA ASP A 311 9.87 -6.21 -26.24
C ASP A 311 10.53 -4.88 -25.86
N GLY A 312 11.04 -4.20 -26.89
CA GLY A 312 11.44 -2.79 -26.79
C GLY A 312 10.26 -1.90 -26.45
N ILE A 313 10.54 -0.74 -25.84
CA ILE A 313 9.51 0.21 -25.41
C ILE A 313 9.06 1.03 -26.62
N GLU A 314 7.96 0.59 -27.23
CA GLU A 314 7.38 1.17 -28.44
C GLU A 314 6.16 2.02 -28.08
N PHE A 315 6.38 3.18 -27.46
CA PHE A 315 5.32 4.16 -27.21
C PHE A 315 5.56 5.46 -27.95
N VAL A 316 4.47 6.12 -28.33
CA VAL A 316 4.48 7.51 -28.82
C VAL A 316 3.65 8.39 -27.92
N THR A 317 4.08 9.64 -27.72
CA THR A 317 3.31 10.67 -27.02
C THR A 317 2.16 11.16 -27.87
N MET A 318 0.98 11.28 -27.29
CA MET A 318 -0.19 11.83 -27.97
C MET A 318 -0.15 13.35 -27.99
N THR A 319 -0.69 13.94 -29.06
CA THR A 319 -0.87 15.39 -29.20
C THR A 319 -1.98 15.90 -28.28
N SER A 320 -1.98 17.20 -27.97
CA SER A 320 -3.03 17.81 -27.13
C SER A 320 -4.43 17.59 -27.69
N TYR A 321 -4.60 17.65 -29.02
CA TYR A 321 -5.86 17.39 -29.69
C TYR A 321 -6.37 15.96 -29.45
N GLU A 322 -5.49 14.96 -29.58
CA GLU A 322 -5.84 13.56 -29.33
C GLU A 322 -6.19 13.32 -27.86
N VAL A 323 -5.45 13.96 -26.94
CA VAL A 323 -5.75 13.89 -25.51
C VAL A 323 -7.11 14.51 -25.20
N ASP A 324 -7.42 15.69 -25.75
CA ASP A 324 -8.71 16.34 -25.55
C ASP A 324 -9.86 15.53 -26.17
N PHE A 325 -9.63 14.86 -27.30
CA PHE A 325 -10.57 13.91 -27.87
C PHE A 325 -10.83 12.75 -26.89
N VAL A 326 -9.79 12.12 -26.34
CA VAL A 326 -9.91 11.04 -25.34
C VAL A 326 -10.65 11.54 -24.09
N ARG A 327 -10.30 12.73 -23.58
CA ARG A 327 -10.95 13.35 -22.42
C ARG A 327 -12.43 13.63 -22.67
N SER A 328 -12.79 14.14 -23.83
CA SER A 328 -14.19 14.43 -24.18
C SER A 328 -15.07 13.18 -24.12
N ARG A 329 -14.49 12.02 -24.42
CA ARG A 329 -15.12 10.70 -24.31
C ARG A 329 -15.02 10.08 -22.90
N LEU A 330 -14.05 10.50 -22.09
CA LEU A 330 -13.92 10.15 -20.67
C LEU A 330 -14.86 10.94 -19.76
N LEU A 331 -15.25 12.17 -20.10
CA LEU A 331 -16.10 13.01 -19.24
C LEU A 331 -17.42 12.32 -18.82
N PRO A 332 -18.15 11.62 -19.71
CA PRO A 332 -19.31 10.83 -19.29
C PRO A 332 -18.97 9.67 -18.33
N LEU A 333 -17.72 9.20 -18.34
CA LEU A 333 -17.21 8.19 -17.41
C LEU A 333 -16.65 8.82 -16.11
N GLN A 334 -16.32 10.11 -16.08
CA GLN A 334 -15.97 10.80 -14.82
C GLN A 334 -17.17 10.93 -13.89
N GLU A 335 -18.40 10.97 -14.41
CA GLU A 335 -19.59 10.80 -13.58
C GLU A 335 -19.66 9.39 -12.95
N MET A 336 -18.94 8.40 -13.50
CA MET A 336 -18.77 7.09 -12.86
C MET A 336 -17.73 7.09 -11.74
N VAL A 337 -17.09 8.21 -11.38
CA VAL A 337 -16.23 8.32 -10.17
C VAL A 337 -16.90 7.75 -8.92
N VAL A 338 -18.24 7.69 -8.92
CA VAL A 338 -19.09 6.94 -7.97
C VAL A 338 -18.59 5.51 -7.70
N LEU A 339 -17.94 4.83 -8.65
CA LEU A 339 -17.53 3.42 -8.52
C LEU A 339 -16.09 3.23 -7.99
N LEU A 340 -15.34 4.31 -7.77
CA LEU A 340 -14.01 4.19 -7.18
C LEU A 340 -14.11 3.83 -5.70
N LYS A 341 -13.49 2.71 -5.34
CA LYS A 341 -13.37 2.24 -3.96
C LYS A 341 -12.22 2.96 -3.25
N ASP A 342 -12.33 4.28 -3.15
CA ASP A 342 -11.27 5.14 -2.60
C ASP A 342 -11.71 5.91 -1.35
N PHE A 343 -12.97 5.81 -0.92
CA PHE A 343 -13.48 6.59 0.20
C PHE A 343 -13.45 5.80 1.51
N LEU A 344 -13.07 6.48 2.58
CA LEU A 344 -12.94 5.94 3.92
C LEU A 344 -13.81 6.74 4.90
N CYS A 345 -14.39 6.04 5.88
CA CYS A 345 -15.15 6.66 6.96
C CYS A 345 -14.20 7.30 7.99
N ALA A 346 -14.39 8.60 8.30
CA ALA A 346 -13.60 9.32 9.30
C ALA A 346 -13.89 8.83 10.74
N HIS A 347 -15.10 8.32 10.98
CA HIS A 347 -15.58 7.89 12.29
C HIS A 347 -15.11 6.48 12.68
N CYS A 348 -14.88 5.61 11.70
CA CYS A 348 -14.37 4.26 11.93
C CYS A 348 -12.84 4.15 11.85
N ARG A 349 -12.14 5.21 11.40
CA ARG A 349 -10.67 5.17 11.25
C ARG A 349 -10.00 4.79 12.56
N ASP A 350 -9.02 3.88 12.53
CA ASP A 350 -8.27 3.42 13.71
C ASP A 350 -9.09 2.62 14.75
N LEU A 351 -10.37 2.32 14.50
CA LEU A 351 -11.25 1.51 15.36
C LEU A 351 -11.47 0.10 14.79
N PRO A 352 -11.78 -0.95 15.58
CA PRO A 352 -12.05 -2.30 15.05
C PRO A 352 -13.03 -2.34 13.86
N SER A 353 -14.03 -1.45 13.87
CA SER A 353 -15.05 -1.28 12.83
C SER A 353 -14.56 -0.53 11.57
N GLU A 354 -13.27 -0.21 11.46
CA GLU A 354 -12.67 0.38 10.25
C GLU A 354 -13.02 -0.45 9.02
N GLN A 355 -13.53 0.20 7.98
CA GLN A 355 -13.95 -0.44 6.75
C GLN A 355 -12.86 -0.37 5.67
N PRO A 356 -12.82 -1.30 4.70
CA PRO A 356 -12.09 -1.11 3.46
C PRO A 356 -12.52 0.16 2.74
N PRO A 357 -11.60 0.77 1.94
CA PRO A 357 -12.00 1.78 0.97
C PRO A 357 -13.22 1.32 0.17
N ALA A 358 -14.20 2.20 0.06
CA ALA A 358 -15.49 1.92 -0.54
C ALA A 358 -15.88 3.02 -1.54
N THR A 359 -16.95 2.77 -2.29
CA THR A 359 -17.55 3.78 -3.17
C THR A 359 -18.14 4.92 -2.36
N ILE A 360 -18.38 6.08 -3.00
CA ILE A 360 -18.99 7.23 -2.32
C ILE A 360 -20.38 6.88 -1.76
N ASP A 361 -21.17 6.11 -2.51
CA ASP A 361 -22.51 5.69 -2.07
C ASP A 361 -22.44 4.70 -0.91
N ALA A 362 -21.50 3.75 -0.97
CA ALA A 362 -21.32 2.77 0.10
C ALA A 362 -20.86 3.44 1.40
N VAL A 363 -19.90 4.38 1.34
CA VAL A 363 -19.45 5.08 2.55
C VAL A 363 -20.55 5.98 3.13
N LYS A 364 -21.34 6.65 2.28
CA LYS A 364 -22.50 7.46 2.74
C LYS A 364 -23.58 6.59 3.38
N ASN A 365 -23.88 5.44 2.79
CA ASN A 365 -24.82 4.48 3.37
C ASN A 365 -24.32 3.93 4.71
N HIS A 366 -23.03 3.60 4.81
CA HIS A 366 -22.40 3.21 6.07
C HIS A 366 -22.52 4.31 7.13
N LEU A 367 -22.24 5.57 6.80
CA LEU A 367 -22.39 6.71 7.72
C LEU A 367 -23.83 6.88 8.21
N LYS A 368 -24.81 6.64 7.34
CA LYS A 368 -26.22 6.68 7.70
C LYS A 368 -26.60 5.56 8.68
N ILE A 369 -26.15 4.34 8.43
CA ILE A 369 -26.56 3.16 9.21
C ILE A 369 -25.79 3.06 10.53
N GLU A 370 -24.46 3.20 10.49
CA GLU A 370 -23.58 2.95 11.63
C GLU A 370 -23.33 4.19 12.48
N HIS A 371 -23.55 5.40 11.93
CA HIS A 371 -23.25 6.66 12.60
C HIS A 371 -24.42 7.65 12.65
N ASP A 372 -25.59 7.31 12.10
CA ASP A 372 -26.79 8.17 12.03
C ASP A 372 -26.53 9.54 11.36
N ILE A 373 -25.60 9.60 10.41
CA ILE A 373 -25.24 10.82 9.67
C ILE A 373 -25.95 10.82 8.32
N LEU A 374 -27.08 11.52 8.24
CA LEU A 374 -27.90 11.61 7.02
C LEU A 374 -27.29 12.51 5.92
N ASP A 375 -26.61 13.59 6.30
CA ASP A 375 -26.00 14.57 5.39
C ASP A 375 -24.47 14.61 5.60
N ALA A 376 -23.83 13.51 5.23
CA ALA A 376 -22.38 13.32 5.34
C ALA A 376 -21.61 14.34 4.49
N LYS A 377 -20.57 14.94 5.07
CA LYS A 377 -19.69 15.92 4.39
C LYS A 377 -18.33 15.33 4.08
N PHE A 378 -17.86 15.58 2.86
CA PHE A 378 -16.51 15.25 2.42
C PHE A 378 -15.47 16.01 3.25
N ASP A 379 -14.37 15.35 3.59
CA ASP A 379 -13.28 15.81 4.49
C ASP A 379 -13.72 16.15 5.91
N ARG A 380 -14.88 15.62 6.34
CA ARG A 380 -15.34 15.68 7.74
C ARG A 380 -15.82 14.32 8.22
N ASP A 381 -16.78 13.73 7.50
CA ASP A 381 -17.42 12.46 7.86
C ASP A 381 -16.84 11.29 7.07
N TYR A 382 -16.39 11.55 5.84
CA TYR A 382 -15.64 10.64 5.01
C TYR A 382 -14.59 11.42 4.22
N TYR A 383 -13.56 10.73 3.75
CA TYR A 383 -12.47 11.33 3.00
C TYR A 383 -11.97 10.36 1.94
N LYS A 384 -11.32 10.89 0.91
CA LYS A 384 -10.65 10.05 -0.09
C LYS A 384 -9.32 9.59 0.49
N ARG A 385 -8.99 8.30 0.33
CA ARG A 385 -7.68 7.77 0.68
C ARG A 385 -6.60 8.64 0.01
N PRO A 386 -5.63 9.16 0.77
CA PRO A 386 -4.53 9.92 0.19
C PRO A 386 -3.83 9.04 -0.84
N ASN A 387 -3.39 9.61 -1.96
CA ASN A 387 -2.55 8.89 -2.90
C ASN A 387 -3.18 7.61 -3.51
N ALA A 388 -4.52 7.46 -3.44
CA ALA A 388 -5.19 6.40 -4.16
C ALA A 388 -4.84 6.53 -5.65
N PRO A 389 -4.29 5.49 -6.29
CA PRO A 389 -3.96 5.56 -7.70
C PRO A 389 -5.22 5.97 -8.46
N LEU A 390 -5.08 6.86 -9.44
CA LEU A 390 -6.17 7.22 -10.32
C LEU A 390 -6.60 5.97 -11.08
N ARG A 391 -7.56 5.24 -10.52
CA ARG A 391 -8.28 4.18 -11.19
C ARG A 391 -9.40 4.86 -11.96
N PRO A 392 -9.51 4.65 -13.25
CA PRO A 392 -10.73 4.99 -13.96
C PRO A 392 -11.86 4.10 -13.44
N ALA A 393 -13.04 4.68 -13.28
CA ALA A 393 -14.22 3.94 -12.90
C ALA A 393 -14.80 3.16 -14.10
N PHE A 394 -15.23 1.93 -13.87
CA PHE A 394 -15.85 1.08 -14.90
C PHE A 394 -17.36 1.08 -14.78
N GLY A 395 -18.06 1.55 -15.81
CA GLY A 395 -19.49 1.35 -15.98
C GLY A 395 -19.83 1.23 -17.45
N LYS A 396 -20.91 0.51 -17.75
CA LYS A 396 -21.43 0.43 -19.12
C LYS A 396 -22.01 1.80 -19.48
N GLY A 397 -21.46 2.43 -20.51
CA GLY A 397 -22.00 3.69 -21.02
C GLY A 397 -23.43 3.51 -21.57
N PRO A 398 -24.27 4.56 -21.51
CA PRO A 398 -25.66 4.53 -21.99
C PRO A 398 -25.82 4.61 -23.52
N LEU A 399 -24.73 4.79 -24.25
CA LEU A 399 -24.72 4.94 -25.71
C LEU A 399 -24.09 3.67 -26.30
N GLY A 400 -24.86 2.87 -27.04
CA GLY A 400 -24.45 1.59 -27.62
C GLY A 400 -23.31 1.61 -28.66
N GLU A 401 -22.37 2.56 -28.57
CA GLU A 401 -21.04 2.42 -29.15
C GLU A 401 -20.25 1.42 -28.29
N SER A 402 -19.75 0.34 -28.91
CA SER A 402 -19.02 -0.72 -28.21
C SER A 402 -17.70 -0.17 -27.65
N LEU A 403 -17.73 0.28 -26.40
CA LEU A 403 -16.54 0.35 -25.56
C LEU A 403 -16.06 -1.10 -25.37
N GLU A 404 -15.09 -1.52 -26.18
CA GLU A 404 -14.41 -2.80 -25.97
C GLU A 404 -13.58 -2.66 -24.69
N ILE A 405 -14.16 -3.08 -23.57
CA ILE A 405 -13.49 -3.17 -22.28
C ILE A 405 -12.60 -4.42 -22.33
N PHE A 406 -11.35 -4.26 -22.77
CA PHE A 406 -10.31 -5.27 -22.61
C PHE A 406 -9.76 -5.18 -21.17
N GLY A 407 -10.41 -5.89 -20.24
CA GLY A 407 -10.00 -5.98 -18.84
C GLY A 407 -10.22 -4.70 -18.01
N ASP A 408 -9.51 -4.57 -16.89
CA ASP A 408 -9.63 -3.48 -15.90
C ASP A 408 -8.97 -2.15 -16.35
N ILE A 409 -8.99 -1.78 -17.64
CA ILE A 409 -8.35 -0.54 -18.12
C ILE A 409 -9.17 0.12 -19.23
N PRO A 410 -9.71 1.36 -19.06
CA PRO A 410 -10.32 2.07 -20.16
C PRO A 410 -9.23 2.52 -21.11
N CYS A 411 -9.35 2.02 -22.33
CA CYS A 411 -8.48 2.37 -23.41
C CYS A 411 -9.36 2.99 -24.49
N PHE A 412 -8.99 4.17 -24.99
CA PHE A 412 -9.67 4.76 -26.13
C PHE A 412 -8.87 4.46 -27.37
N LYS A 413 -9.55 3.93 -28.37
CA LYS A 413 -8.99 3.84 -29.69
C LYS A 413 -8.84 5.28 -30.21
N VAL A 414 -7.64 5.66 -30.64
CA VAL A 414 -7.38 6.89 -31.41
C VAL A 414 -6.83 6.52 -32.78
N LYS A 415 -7.39 7.12 -33.83
CA LYS A 415 -6.91 6.92 -35.20
C LYS A 415 -5.54 7.57 -35.36
N MET A 416 -4.54 6.77 -35.66
CA MET A 416 -3.20 7.24 -35.99
C MET A 416 -3.05 7.18 -37.51
N THR A 417 -2.50 8.24 -38.10
CA THR A 417 -2.06 8.25 -39.50
C THR A 417 -0.56 8.06 -39.52
N THR A 418 -0.05 7.14 -40.35
CA THR A 418 1.38 6.94 -40.52
C THR A 418 2.07 8.26 -40.86
N LEU A 419 3.04 8.66 -40.03
CA LEU A 419 3.91 9.82 -40.27
C LEU A 419 4.80 9.60 -41.49
#